data_AF-A0A813Y6L8-F1
#
_entry.id   AF-A0A813Y6L8-F1
#
_cell.length_a   1.000
_cell.length_b   1.000
_cell.length_c   1.000
_cell.angle_alpha   90.00
_cell.angle_beta   90.00
_cell.angle_gamma   90.00
#
_symmetry.space_group_name_H-M   'P 1'
#
loop_
_entity.id
_entity.type
_entity.pdbx_description
1 polymer ?
#
loop_
_entity_poly.entity_id
_entity_poly.type
_entity_poly.pdbx_seq_one_letter_code
_entity_poly.pdbx_strand_id
1 'polypeptide(L)'
;MEDFQIRLQNELEILLSSNDQIKLLRARQGVSIYINRLLNGLKITTQHAYSVEGIDKLRNIRNIDVDHAASFARREIWNWWDYSDGVSGPASWGFYYPLCDAGRFQSPINIESRHLIFDYQLTPIHINNSENIRGILRNDGRNLYIILPLDSNSNIDISGGPLQYKYRPVEIYIRLSPPTIGNEIPKGSEHQIDNRSFHGEIQLVAYNIDLYKDYAQAQTSPKGIAILSSMLMLGGDATAQLRYVLQQAELLNNTRRPSDIQLYKLDLKELLAFSSEYMTYEGSLTWPGCFESVTWIIFNRYQQILSTYLQTLFTNTLRFVNNRRTLITGTTAHRNVRTNIGYEQWFRPSSTSTTCYPVNNILEYQVNSDFGMAGI
;
A
#
# COMPACT_ATOMS: atom_id res chain seq x y z
N MET A 1 11.92 31.40 22.44
CA MET A 1 11.43 30.19 21.73
C MET A 1 12.57 29.42 21.13
N GLU A 2 13.40 30.05 20.30
CA GLU A 2 14.68 29.47 19.83
C GLU A 2 15.53 28.94 21.00
N ASP A 3 15.69 29.72 22.06
CA ASP A 3 16.51 29.34 23.22
C ASP A 3 15.98 28.07 23.96
N PHE A 4 14.66 27.85 23.94
CA PHE A 4 14.03 26.65 24.50
C PHE A 4 14.12 25.46 23.53
N GLN A 5 13.94 25.71 22.23
CA GLN A 5 14.15 24.71 21.18
C GLN A 5 15.59 24.19 21.19
N ILE A 6 16.57 25.08 21.22
CA ILE A 6 18.00 24.76 21.27
C ILE A 6 18.33 23.97 22.53
N ARG A 7 17.82 24.37 23.71
CA ARG A 7 18.06 23.64 24.96
C ARG A 7 17.45 22.23 24.95
N LEU A 8 16.17 22.09 24.55
CA LEU A 8 15.49 20.80 24.49
C LEU A 8 16.14 19.86 23.45
N GLN A 9 16.57 20.43 22.33
CA GLN A 9 17.28 19.73 21.28
C GLN A 9 18.64 19.22 21.77
N ASN A 10 19.42 20.07 22.46
CA ASN A 10 20.72 19.69 23.03
C ASN A 10 20.59 18.59 24.11
N GLU A 11 19.62 18.69 25.01
CA GLU A 11 19.42 17.67 26.06
C GLU A 11 18.94 16.32 25.50
N LEU A 12 18.13 16.31 24.44
CA LEU A 12 17.70 15.07 23.79
C LEU A 12 18.78 14.46 22.90
N GLU A 13 19.66 15.26 22.29
CA GLU A 13 20.86 14.77 21.60
C GLU A 13 21.82 14.06 22.55
N ILE A 14 21.95 14.56 23.78
CA ILE A 14 22.74 13.93 24.85
C ILE A 14 22.09 12.60 25.29
N LEU A 15 20.77 12.58 25.49
CA LEU A 15 20.04 11.37 25.90
C LEU A 15 20.00 10.27 24.83
N LEU A 16 20.06 10.64 23.55
CA LEU A 16 19.97 9.72 22.41
C LEU A 16 21.34 9.35 21.84
N SER A 17 22.41 9.53 22.62
CA SER A 17 23.81 9.26 22.27
C SER A 17 23.96 8.07 21.31
N SER A 18 24.10 8.38 20.03
CA SER A 18 24.35 7.38 19.01
C SER A 18 25.21 8.02 17.93
N ASN A 19 26.29 7.34 17.53
CA ASN A 19 27.15 7.74 16.41
C ASN A 19 26.44 7.64 15.05
N ASP A 20 25.13 7.39 15.04
CA ASP A 20 24.29 7.25 13.87
C ASP A 20 23.58 8.59 13.60
N GLN A 21 24.12 9.35 12.64
CA GLN A 21 23.60 10.65 12.21
C GLN A 21 22.10 10.60 11.85
N ILE A 22 21.60 9.44 11.40
CA ILE A 22 20.20 9.25 11.05
C ILE A 22 19.31 9.21 12.29
N LYS A 23 19.77 8.58 13.38
CA LYS A 23 19.04 8.59 14.67
C LYS A 23 19.02 9.98 15.30
N LEU A 24 20.11 10.73 15.17
CA LEU A 24 20.21 12.11 15.66
C LEU A 24 19.25 13.05 14.90
N LEU A 25 19.17 12.93 13.57
CA LEU A 25 18.22 13.68 12.74
C LEU A 25 16.76 13.35 13.09
N ARG A 26 16.44 12.05 13.28
CA ARG A 26 15.11 11.58 13.69
C ARG A 26 14.71 12.12 15.07
N ALA A 27 15.66 12.20 15.99
CA ALA A 27 15.46 12.81 17.29
C ALA A 27 15.11 14.31 17.19
N ARG A 28 15.94 15.08 16.46
CA ARG A 28 15.77 16.53 16.28
C ARG A 28 14.39 16.90 15.73
N GLN A 29 13.88 16.12 14.78
CA GLN A 29 12.59 16.46 14.18
C GLN A 29 11.39 15.95 15.00
N GLY A 30 11.50 14.81 15.71
CA GLY A 30 10.48 14.39 16.68
C GLY A 30 10.24 15.43 17.78
N VAL A 31 11.30 16.14 18.16
CA VAL A 31 11.23 17.30 19.07
C VAL A 31 10.49 18.47 18.45
N SER A 32 10.81 18.83 17.19
CA SER A 32 10.12 19.92 16.49
C SER A 32 8.60 19.66 16.37
N ILE A 33 8.19 18.42 16.14
CA ILE A 33 6.78 18.02 16.06
C ILE A 33 6.09 18.11 17.43
N TYR A 34 6.75 17.63 18.49
CA TYR A 34 6.23 17.74 19.86
C TYR A 34 6.00 19.20 20.25
N ILE A 35 6.96 20.07 19.95
CA ILE A 35 6.85 21.52 20.18
C ILE A 35 5.69 22.11 19.38
N ASN A 36 5.57 21.80 18.09
CA ASN A 36 4.47 22.31 17.27
C ASN A 36 3.09 21.86 17.78
N ARG A 37 2.95 20.61 18.25
CA ARG A 37 1.70 20.11 18.86
C ARG A 37 1.41 20.77 20.21
N LEU A 38 2.42 21.00 21.04
CA LEU A 38 2.29 21.75 22.29
C LEU A 38 1.78 23.17 22.04
N LEU A 39 2.37 23.87 21.07
CA LEU A 39 1.98 25.23 20.71
C LEU A 39 0.54 25.29 20.17
N ASN A 40 0.16 24.34 19.31
CA ASN A 40 -1.20 24.22 18.79
C ASN A 40 -2.21 23.86 19.89
N GLY A 41 -1.87 22.93 20.79
CA GLY A 41 -2.71 22.55 21.93
C GLY A 41 -2.93 23.67 22.94
N LEU A 42 -1.96 24.58 23.06
CA LEU A 42 -2.05 25.79 23.89
C LEU A 42 -2.70 26.98 23.18
N LYS A 43 -3.15 26.81 21.93
CA LYS A 43 -3.72 27.86 21.05
C LYS A 43 -2.81 29.08 20.89
N ILE A 44 -1.48 28.89 20.89
CA ILE A 44 -0.52 29.99 20.72
C ILE A 44 -0.27 30.19 19.23
N THR A 45 -0.82 31.26 18.66
CA THR A 45 -0.49 31.73 17.31
C THR A 45 0.82 32.54 17.31
N THR A 46 1.44 32.74 16.14
CA THR A 46 2.64 33.59 16.00
C THR A 46 2.43 35.02 16.49
N GLN A 47 1.21 35.55 16.41
CA GLN A 47 0.83 36.84 17.00
C GLN A 47 0.67 36.80 18.54
N HIS A 48 0.20 35.68 19.11
CA HIS A 48 0.01 35.53 20.56
C HIS A 48 1.29 35.19 21.33
N ALA A 49 2.33 34.70 20.66
CA ALA A 49 3.59 34.31 21.31
C ALA A 49 4.37 35.48 21.95
N TYR A 50 4.09 36.71 21.52
CA TYR A 50 4.75 37.93 22.00
C TYR A 50 3.95 38.70 23.07
N SER A 51 2.76 38.21 23.46
CA SER A 51 1.97 38.80 24.55
C SER A 51 2.43 38.29 25.92
N VAL A 52 2.14 39.03 27.00
CA VAL A 52 2.46 38.61 28.38
C VAL A 52 1.82 37.26 28.71
N GLU A 53 0.58 37.03 28.27
CA GLU A 53 -0.13 35.76 28.43
C GLU A 53 0.51 34.61 27.62
N GLY A 54 0.99 34.91 26.41
CA GLY A 54 1.79 33.97 25.62
C GLY A 54 3.10 33.60 26.30
N ILE A 55 3.81 34.58 26.84
CA ILE A 55 5.08 34.39 27.56
C ILE A 55 4.90 33.55 28.82
N ASP A 56 3.84 33.75 29.59
CA ASP A 56 3.55 32.95 30.80
C ASP A 56 3.09 31.52 30.46
N LYS A 57 2.32 31.33 29.38
CA LYS A 57 2.03 29.99 28.83
C LYS A 57 3.30 29.28 28.37
N LEU A 58 4.23 29.98 27.74
CA LEU A 58 5.54 29.46 27.32
C LEU A 58 6.49 29.18 28.50
N ARG A 59 6.37 29.89 29.63
CA ARG A 59 7.14 29.59 30.86
C ARG A 59 6.74 28.25 31.47
N ASN A 60 5.45 27.87 31.43
CA ASN A 60 5.00 26.56 31.88
C ASN A 60 5.52 25.39 31.01
N ILE A 61 5.90 25.67 29.75
CA ILE A 61 6.55 24.69 28.85
C ILE A 61 8.01 24.42 29.28
N ARG A 62 8.68 25.37 29.96
CA ARG A 62 10.06 25.17 30.45
C ARG A 62 10.19 24.07 31.52
N ASN A 63 9.08 23.68 32.13
CA ASN A 63 9.03 22.61 33.14
C ASN A 63 8.56 21.27 32.54
N ILE A 64 8.49 21.14 31.22
CA ILE A 64 8.15 19.87 30.59
C ILE A 64 9.29 18.89 30.82
N ASP A 65 8.96 17.81 31.51
CA ASP A 65 9.85 16.70 31.79
C ASP A 65 10.43 16.12 30.48
N VAL A 66 11.76 16.16 30.39
CA VAL A 66 12.53 15.69 29.24
C VAL A 66 12.29 14.20 29.02
N ASP A 67 12.03 13.42 30.07
CA ASP A 67 11.67 12.01 29.95
C ASP A 67 10.28 11.82 29.32
N HIS A 68 9.34 12.74 29.59
CA HIS A 68 8.04 12.76 28.95
C HIS A 68 8.16 13.10 27.45
N ALA A 69 8.94 14.13 27.10
CA ALA A 69 9.22 14.49 25.71
C ALA A 69 9.96 13.37 24.95
N ALA A 70 10.94 12.73 25.59
CA ALA A 70 11.67 11.58 25.04
C ALA A 70 10.76 10.35 24.89
N SER A 71 9.84 10.11 25.82
CA SER A 71 8.84 9.03 25.71
C SER A 71 7.81 9.29 24.60
N PHE A 72 7.48 10.55 24.34
CA PHE A 72 6.59 10.97 23.26
C PHE A 72 7.30 10.82 21.91
N ALA A 73 8.52 11.34 21.78
CA ALA A 73 9.35 11.16 20.58
C ALA A 73 9.57 9.68 20.27
N ARG A 74 9.91 8.85 21.27
CA ARG A 74 10.04 7.39 21.11
C ARG A 74 8.74 6.69 20.66
N ARG A 75 7.57 7.19 21.08
CA ARG A 75 6.25 6.71 20.64
C ARG A 75 5.89 7.17 19.22
N GLU A 76 6.29 8.37 18.83
CA GLU A 76 6.01 8.94 17.49
C GLU A 76 7.04 8.53 16.42
N ILE A 77 8.20 7.98 16.78
CA ILE A 77 9.17 7.40 15.82
C ILE A 77 8.57 6.25 14.99
N TRP A 78 7.53 5.56 15.51
CA TRP A 78 6.77 4.56 14.75
C TRP A 78 5.78 5.15 13.72
N ASN A 79 5.55 6.48 13.80
CA ASN A 79 4.59 7.26 13.00
C ASN A 79 5.25 8.21 11.99
N TRP A 80 6.54 8.02 11.69
CA TRP A 80 7.31 8.97 10.89
C TRP A 80 6.82 9.14 9.44
N TRP A 81 6.06 8.16 8.94
CA TRP A 81 5.53 8.16 7.59
C TRP A 81 4.04 7.84 7.59
N ASP A 82 3.35 8.47 6.65
CA ASP A 82 1.96 8.23 6.28
C ASP A 82 1.78 8.44 4.78
N TYR A 83 0.53 8.49 4.33
CA TYR A 83 0.16 8.76 2.94
C TYR A 83 -0.50 10.14 2.77
N SER A 84 -0.26 11.06 3.71
CA SER A 84 -0.73 12.44 3.61
C SER A 84 0.13 13.23 2.61
N ASP A 85 -0.32 14.42 2.23
CA ASP A 85 0.48 15.34 1.39
C ASP A 85 1.53 16.14 2.21
N GLY A 86 1.78 15.74 3.46
CA GLY A 86 2.70 16.41 4.38
C GLY A 86 4.15 15.91 4.32
N VAL A 87 4.96 16.36 5.27
CA VAL A 87 6.39 15.98 5.43
C VAL A 87 6.62 14.50 5.75
N SER A 88 5.56 13.79 6.13
CA SER A 88 5.54 12.33 6.36
C SER A 88 5.00 11.56 5.15
N GLY A 89 4.57 12.28 4.11
CA GLY A 89 3.96 11.75 2.91
C GLY A 89 4.94 11.17 1.89
N PRO A 90 4.43 10.49 0.84
CA PRO A 90 5.24 9.83 -0.18
C PRO A 90 6.28 10.73 -0.84
N ALA A 91 5.95 12.01 -1.10
CA ALA A 91 6.86 12.97 -1.70
C ALA A 91 8.11 13.27 -0.83
N SER A 92 8.03 12.99 0.49
CA SER A 92 9.11 13.21 1.44
C SER A 92 9.81 11.93 1.89
N TRP A 93 9.36 10.75 1.44
CA TRP A 93 9.97 9.49 1.89
C TRP A 93 11.44 9.36 1.51
N GLY A 94 11.85 9.93 0.37
CA GLY A 94 13.24 9.95 -0.11
C GLY A 94 14.26 10.48 0.91
N PHE A 95 13.86 11.45 1.75
CA PHE A 95 14.73 12.01 2.79
C PHE A 95 15.16 10.98 3.84
N TYR A 96 14.32 9.97 4.10
CA TYR A 96 14.54 8.97 5.15
C TYR A 96 14.83 7.58 4.58
N TYR A 97 14.39 7.34 3.36
CA TYR A 97 14.49 6.08 2.64
C TYR A 97 15.04 6.40 1.24
N PRO A 98 16.38 6.44 1.08
CA PRO A 98 17.01 6.96 -0.14
C PRO A 98 16.52 6.28 -1.42
N LEU A 99 16.18 4.98 -1.37
CA LEU A 99 15.64 4.25 -2.51
C LEU A 99 14.28 4.78 -2.99
N CYS A 100 13.50 5.44 -2.14
CA CYS A 100 12.22 6.03 -2.56
C CYS A 100 12.38 7.17 -3.56
N ASP A 101 13.56 7.80 -3.64
CA ASP A 101 13.87 8.91 -4.55
C ASP A 101 14.96 8.54 -5.56
N ALA A 102 16.05 7.92 -5.09
CA ALA A 102 17.16 7.51 -5.95
C ALA A 102 16.92 6.18 -6.72
N GLY A 103 15.86 5.45 -6.37
CA GLY A 103 15.48 4.21 -7.02
C GLY A 103 15.12 4.41 -8.50
N ARG A 104 15.48 3.43 -9.35
CA ARG A 104 15.22 3.48 -10.80
C ARG A 104 14.03 2.64 -11.21
N PHE A 105 13.66 1.67 -10.38
CA PHE A 105 12.58 0.71 -10.58
C PHE A 105 11.47 0.91 -9.54
N GLN A 106 11.17 2.16 -9.19
CA GLN A 106 10.11 2.48 -8.23
C GLN A 106 8.69 2.16 -8.75
N SER A 107 7.81 1.78 -7.84
CA SER A 107 6.38 1.54 -8.03
C SER A 107 5.55 2.46 -7.11
N PRO A 108 4.29 2.78 -7.44
CA PRO A 108 3.50 2.27 -8.57
C PRO A 108 3.70 3.08 -9.86
N ILE A 109 3.27 2.52 -10.99
CA ILE A 109 3.33 3.16 -12.31
C ILE A 109 1.96 3.23 -12.98
N ASN A 110 1.86 4.10 -13.99
CA ASN A 110 0.79 4.01 -14.98
C ASN A 110 1.18 2.96 -16.04
N ILE A 111 0.29 2.01 -16.29
CA ILE A 111 0.47 1.00 -17.33
C ILE A 111 -0.26 1.47 -18.57
N GLU A 112 0.49 1.67 -19.65
CA GLU A 112 -0.04 2.05 -20.95
C GLU A 112 -0.34 0.80 -21.78
N SER A 113 -1.63 0.56 -22.05
CA SER A 113 -2.13 -0.57 -22.83
C SER A 113 -1.40 -0.76 -24.16
N ARG A 114 -1.21 0.35 -24.86
CA ARG A 114 -0.53 0.44 -26.17
C ARG A 114 0.94 0.03 -26.17
N HIS A 115 1.56 -0.07 -25.00
CA HIS A 115 2.98 -0.41 -24.84
C HIS A 115 3.19 -1.78 -24.20
N LEU A 116 2.11 -2.54 -23.95
CA LEU A 116 2.24 -3.89 -23.45
C LEU A 116 2.96 -4.80 -24.44
N ILE A 117 3.90 -5.56 -23.92
CA ILE A 117 4.68 -6.54 -24.68
C ILE A 117 4.09 -7.91 -24.41
N PHE A 118 3.47 -8.51 -25.42
CA PHE A 118 3.03 -9.90 -25.30
C PHE A 118 4.25 -10.82 -25.12
N ASP A 119 4.20 -11.68 -24.11
CA ASP A 119 5.26 -12.64 -23.81
C ASP A 119 4.67 -14.06 -23.71
N TYR A 120 5.01 -14.90 -24.70
CA TYR A 120 4.53 -16.27 -24.80
C TYR A 120 5.07 -17.20 -23.70
N GLN A 121 6.11 -16.78 -22.96
CA GLN A 121 6.67 -17.55 -21.85
C GLN A 121 5.89 -17.35 -20.55
N LEU A 122 4.99 -16.37 -20.51
CA LEU A 122 4.14 -16.10 -19.35
C LEU A 122 3.03 -17.16 -19.22
N THR A 123 3.31 -18.18 -18.41
CA THR A 123 2.36 -19.23 -18.06
C THR A 123 1.26 -18.73 -17.11
N PRO A 124 0.20 -19.50 -16.85
CA PRO A 124 -0.76 -19.18 -15.81
C PRO A 124 -0.10 -19.09 -14.42
N ILE A 125 -0.60 -18.20 -13.58
CA ILE A 125 -0.23 -18.15 -12.15
C ILE A 125 -0.93 -19.30 -11.42
N HIS A 126 -0.22 -19.93 -10.50
CA HIS A 126 -0.76 -20.95 -9.62
C HIS A 126 -0.66 -20.50 -8.17
N ILE A 127 -1.81 -20.47 -7.48
CA ILE A 127 -1.87 -20.33 -6.02
C ILE A 127 -2.37 -21.66 -5.48
N ASN A 128 -1.47 -22.45 -4.90
CA ASN A 128 -1.78 -23.77 -4.35
C ASN A 128 -2.41 -23.62 -2.96
N ASN A 129 -3.41 -24.45 -2.67
CA ASN A 129 -4.13 -24.45 -1.38
C ASN A 129 -4.65 -23.05 -1.00
N SER A 130 -5.23 -22.34 -1.97
CA SER A 130 -5.69 -20.95 -1.80
C SER A 130 -6.91 -20.78 -0.89
N GLU A 131 -7.51 -21.87 -0.41
CA GLU A 131 -8.78 -21.89 0.33
C GLU A 131 -8.57 -22.26 1.80
N ASN A 132 -9.58 -21.96 2.62
CA ASN A 132 -9.63 -22.29 4.05
C ASN A 132 -8.48 -21.68 4.89
N ILE A 133 -8.01 -20.50 4.50
CA ILE A 133 -6.87 -19.84 5.13
C ILE A 133 -7.32 -19.03 6.34
N ARG A 134 -6.47 -19.00 7.38
CA ARG A 134 -6.61 -18.13 8.55
C ARG A 134 -5.83 -16.84 8.31
N GLY A 135 -6.40 -15.71 8.70
CA GLY A 135 -5.75 -14.41 8.60
C GLY A 135 -6.06 -13.52 9.79
N ILE A 136 -5.29 -12.46 9.99
CA ILE A 136 -5.54 -11.45 11.01
C ILE A 136 -5.76 -10.13 10.28
N LEU A 137 -7.01 -9.66 10.23
CA LEU A 137 -7.33 -8.36 9.69
C LEU A 137 -6.91 -7.29 10.69
N ARG A 138 -6.11 -6.33 10.24
CA ARG A 138 -5.58 -5.25 11.06
C ARG A 138 -5.80 -3.90 10.40
N ASN A 139 -6.22 -2.95 11.23
CA ASN A 139 -6.15 -1.51 10.93
C ASN A 139 -5.13 -0.90 11.87
N ASP A 140 -3.96 -0.50 11.35
CA ASP A 140 -2.87 0.11 12.14
C ASP A 140 -2.94 1.65 12.16
N GLY A 141 -4.04 2.22 11.66
CA GLY A 141 -4.23 3.66 11.51
C GLY A 141 -3.63 4.26 10.23
N ARG A 142 -2.85 3.47 9.45
CA ARG A 142 -2.27 3.87 8.16
C ARG A 142 -2.67 2.93 7.02
N ASN A 143 -2.87 1.66 7.31
CA ASN A 143 -3.18 0.60 6.36
C ASN A 143 -4.33 -0.26 6.91
N LEU A 144 -5.19 -0.70 6.01
CA LEU A 144 -6.06 -1.85 6.23
C LEU A 144 -5.42 -3.05 5.53
N TYR A 145 -5.05 -4.08 6.29
CA TYR A 145 -4.34 -5.23 5.74
C TYR A 145 -4.61 -6.52 6.51
N ILE A 146 -4.38 -7.65 5.87
CA ILE A 146 -4.51 -8.98 6.46
C ILE A 146 -3.12 -9.57 6.61
N ILE A 147 -2.78 -10.02 7.82
CA ILE A 147 -1.59 -10.81 8.09
C ILE A 147 -1.95 -12.28 7.88
N LEU A 148 -1.11 -13.03 7.17
CA LEU A 148 -1.25 -14.46 6.96
C LEU A 148 -0.23 -15.19 7.84
N PRO A 149 -0.61 -15.62 9.06
CA PRO A 149 0.29 -16.35 9.97
C PRO A 149 0.46 -17.77 9.46
N LEU A 150 1.28 -17.92 8.42
CA LEU A 150 1.59 -19.20 7.81
C LEU A 150 2.82 -19.80 8.48
N ASP A 151 2.68 -21.01 8.97
CA ASP A 151 3.78 -21.77 9.54
C ASP A 151 4.72 -22.25 8.40
N SER A 152 5.94 -22.67 8.74
CA SER A 152 6.86 -23.27 7.76
C SER A 152 6.25 -24.47 7.03
N ASN A 153 5.35 -25.19 7.70
CA ASN A 153 4.62 -26.35 7.18
C ASN A 153 3.36 -26.00 6.37
N SER A 154 2.97 -24.72 6.27
CA SER A 154 1.87 -24.31 5.41
C SER A 154 2.24 -24.56 3.94
N ASN A 155 1.34 -25.23 3.21
CA ASN A 155 1.52 -25.64 1.82
C ASN A 155 0.94 -24.63 0.82
N ILE A 156 0.89 -23.36 1.20
CA ILE A 156 0.32 -22.28 0.38
C ILE A 156 1.48 -21.57 -0.29
N ASP A 157 1.63 -21.85 -1.59
CA ASP A 157 2.72 -21.30 -2.40
C ASP A 157 2.17 -20.78 -3.72
N ILE A 158 2.80 -19.71 -4.22
CA ILE A 158 2.53 -19.05 -5.49
C ILE A 158 3.66 -19.38 -6.45
N SER A 159 3.33 -19.76 -7.68
CA SER A 159 4.30 -20.13 -8.72
C SER A 159 3.72 -19.89 -10.12
N GLY A 160 4.54 -20.10 -11.16
CA GLY A 160 4.14 -19.90 -12.55
C GLY A 160 4.18 -18.43 -12.98
N GLY A 161 3.67 -18.18 -14.18
CA GLY A 161 3.76 -16.87 -14.82
C GLY A 161 5.18 -16.33 -14.95
N PRO A 162 5.47 -15.10 -14.46
CA PRO A 162 6.82 -14.55 -14.54
C PRO A 162 7.76 -15.09 -13.44
N LEU A 163 7.24 -15.91 -12.51
CA LEU A 163 7.96 -16.36 -11.33
C LEU A 163 8.79 -17.62 -11.65
N GLN A 164 10.09 -17.54 -11.42
CA GLN A 164 11.03 -18.67 -11.56
C GLN A 164 11.09 -19.55 -10.30
N TYR A 165 10.55 -19.06 -9.19
CA TYR A 165 10.65 -19.65 -7.85
C TYR A 165 9.26 -19.75 -7.22
N LYS A 166 9.17 -20.47 -6.11
CA LYS A 166 8.00 -20.49 -5.23
C LYS A 166 8.01 -19.31 -4.28
N TYR A 167 6.84 -18.71 -4.11
CA TYR A 167 6.64 -17.57 -3.22
C TYR A 167 5.57 -17.90 -2.19
N ARG A 168 5.81 -17.56 -0.93
CA ARG A 168 4.83 -17.75 0.15
C ARG A 168 4.14 -16.44 0.49
N PRO A 169 2.79 -16.39 0.46
CA PRO A 169 2.06 -15.18 0.83
C PRO A 169 2.22 -14.86 2.32
N VAL A 170 2.31 -13.57 2.65
CA VAL A 170 2.52 -13.08 4.02
C VAL A 170 1.51 -12.02 4.45
N GLU A 171 1.16 -11.12 3.54
CA GLU A 171 0.31 -9.97 3.85
C GLU A 171 -0.58 -9.62 2.66
N ILE A 172 -1.77 -9.07 2.93
CA ILE A 172 -2.68 -8.56 1.91
C ILE A 172 -3.01 -7.12 2.26
N TYR A 173 -2.57 -6.17 1.47
CA TYR A 173 -2.93 -4.76 1.65
C TYR A 173 -4.18 -4.42 0.85
N ILE A 174 -5.08 -3.64 1.44
CA ILE A 174 -6.26 -3.09 0.77
C ILE A 174 -6.06 -1.58 0.67
N ARG A 175 -5.70 -1.10 -0.51
CA ARG A 175 -5.54 0.32 -0.86
C ARG A 175 -6.90 0.89 -1.18
N LEU A 176 -7.29 1.94 -0.47
CA LEU A 176 -8.59 2.58 -0.60
C LEU A 176 -8.43 4.10 -0.55
N SER A 177 -9.36 4.80 -1.19
CA SER A 177 -9.59 6.22 -0.98
C SER A 177 -11.03 6.47 -0.59
N PRO A 178 -11.31 7.61 0.07
CA PRO A 178 -12.67 8.06 0.28
C PRO A 178 -13.45 8.03 -1.04
N PRO A 179 -14.76 7.71 -0.97
CA PRO A 179 -15.61 7.74 -2.16
C PRO A 179 -15.54 9.14 -2.79
N THR A 180 -15.38 9.19 -4.10
CA THR A 180 -15.38 10.44 -4.86
C THR A 180 -16.78 11.04 -4.89
N ILE A 181 -16.85 12.38 -4.82
CA ILE A 181 -18.12 13.11 -4.92
C ILE A 181 -18.31 13.52 -6.39
N GLY A 182 -19.48 13.23 -6.96
CA GLY A 182 -19.80 13.59 -8.33
C GLY A 182 -18.95 12.86 -9.37
N ASN A 183 -18.48 13.57 -10.39
CA ASN A 183 -17.74 13.00 -11.54
C ASN A 183 -16.22 13.01 -11.37
N GLU A 184 -15.71 13.08 -10.13
CA GLU A 184 -14.27 13.07 -9.89
C GLU A 184 -13.64 11.69 -10.19
N ILE A 185 -12.42 11.72 -10.74
CA ILE A 185 -11.63 10.52 -11.02
C ILE A 185 -11.35 9.81 -9.69
N PRO A 186 -11.64 8.48 -9.58
CA PRO A 186 -11.32 7.69 -8.39
C PRO A 186 -9.84 7.78 -8.05
N LYS A 187 -9.48 7.78 -6.76
CA LYS A 187 -8.09 7.92 -6.30
C LYS A 187 -7.68 6.81 -5.33
N GLY A 188 -8.25 5.61 -5.48
CA GLY A 188 -8.04 4.52 -4.53
C GLY A 188 -6.90 3.59 -4.87
N SER A 189 -6.73 3.26 -6.15
CA SER A 189 -5.61 2.41 -6.59
C SER A 189 -4.27 3.14 -6.54
N GLU A 190 -3.21 2.37 -6.32
CA GLU A 190 -1.84 2.84 -6.46
C GLU A 190 -1.45 2.86 -7.94
N HIS A 191 -1.69 1.76 -8.64
CA HIS A 191 -1.48 1.64 -10.07
C HIS A 191 -2.57 2.36 -10.86
N GLN A 192 -2.20 2.77 -12.06
CA GLN A 192 -3.12 3.27 -13.08
C GLN A 192 -3.01 2.45 -14.35
N ILE A 193 -4.08 2.49 -15.15
CA ILE A 193 -4.15 1.84 -16.45
C ILE A 193 -4.70 2.86 -17.41
N ASP A 194 -3.91 3.21 -18.44
CA ASP A 194 -4.22 4.29 -19.38
C ASP A 194 -4.61 5.61 -18.69
N ASN A 195 -3.85 5.97 -17.65
CA ASN A 195 -4.05 7.13 -16.79
C ASN A 195 -5.37 7.12 -16.01
N ARG A 196 -6.04 5.97 -15.93
CA ARG A 196 -7.25 5.78 -15.13
C ARG A 196 -6.89 5.11 -13.83
N SER A 197 -7.39 5.71 -12.75
CA SER A 197 -7.30 5.18 -11.39
C SER A 197 -8.63 4.53 -11.01
N PHE A 198 -8.55 3.58 -10.08
CA PHE A 198 -9.67 2.78 -9.60
C PHE A 198 -10.04 3.19 -8.16
N HIS A 199 -11.13 2.64 -7.64
CA HIS A 199 -11.64 2.98 -6.31
C HIS A 199 -10.85 2.31 -5.17
N GLY A 200 -9.99 1.36 -5.53
CA GLY A 200 -9.06 0.71 -4.61
C GLY A 200 -8.19 -0.31 -5.35
N GLU A 201 -7.31 -0.95 -4.61
CA GLU A 201 -6.41 -1.99 -5.10
C GLU A 201 -6.09 -2.97 -3.97
N ILE A 202 -6.23 -4.27 -4.22
CA ILE A 202 -5.82 -5.33 -3.29
C ILE A 202 -4.45 -5.82 -3.72
N GLN A 203 -3.52 -5.96 -2.77
CA GLN A 203 -2.13 -6.36 -3.02
C GLN A 203 -1.73 -7.51 -2.09
N LEU A 204 -1.68 -8.74 -2.62
CA LEU A 204 -1.16 -9.92 -1.93
C LEU A 204 0.37 -9.95 -2.08
N VAL A 205 1.07 -9.76 -0.96
CA VAL A 205 2.52 -9.77 -0.86
C VAL A 205 2.99 -11.18 -0.53
N ALA A 206 3.97 -11.68 -1.27
CA ALA A 206 4.59 -12.97 -1.07
C ALA A 206 6.11 -12.88 -1.20
N TYR A 207 6.85 -13.69 -0.43
CA TYR A 207 8.31 -13.73 -0.51
C TYR A 207 8.83 -15.06 -1.07
N ASN A 208 9.97 -15.00 -1.74
CA ASN A 208 10.62 -16.14 -2.36
C ASN A 208 11.18 -17.08 -1.29
N ILE A 209 10.60 -18.28 -1.20
CA ILE A 209 10.98 -19.30 -0.22
C ILE A 209 12.06 -20.25 -0.72
N ASP A 210 12.33 -20.27 -2.03
CA ASP A 210 13.38 -21.09 -2.60
C ASP A 210 14.77 -20.45 -2.38
N LEU A 211 14.83 -19.12 -2.32
CA LEU A 211 16.09 -18.37 -2.20
C LEU A 211 16.35 -17.77 -0.81
N TYR A 212 15.32 -17.43 -0.05
CA TYR A 212 15.47 -16.64 1.18
C TYR A 212 14.80 -17.32 2.37
N LYS A 213 15.43 -17.17 3.53
CA LYS A 213 14.97 -17.80 4.78
C LYS A 213 13.64 -17.21 5.25
N ASP A 214 13.48 -15.91 5.09
CA ASP A 214 12.34 -15.16 5.60
C ASP A 214 12.06 -13.91 4.76
N TYR A 215 10.88 -13.33 5.00
CA TYR A 215 10.45 -12.09 4.36
C TYR A 215 11.44 -10.94 4.58
N ALA A 216 12.07 -10.87 5.77
CA ALA A 216 12.95 -9.76 6.13
C ALA A 216 14.22 -9.74 5.27
N GLN A 217 14.78 -10.91 4.98
CA GLN A 217 15.87 -11.07 4.02
C GLN A 217 15.38 -10.82 2.58
N ALA A 218 14.24 -11.40 2.21
CA ALA A 218 13.74 -11.36 0.84
C ALA A 218 13.39 -9.95 0.37
N GLN A 219 12.76 -9.12 1.22
CA GLN A 219 12.31 -7.77 0.84
C GLN A 219 13.44 -6.82 0.41
N THR A 220 14.70 -7.15 0.69
CA THR A 220 15.87 -6.35 0.29
C THR A 220 16.72 -7.01 -0.78
N SER A 221 16.28 -8.17 -1.27
CA SER A 221 17.08 -9.04 -2.13
C SER A 221 16.45 -9.20 -3.52
N PRO A 222 17.26 -9.39 -4.59
CA PRO A 222 16.75 -9.56 -5.95
C PRO A 222 15.74 -10.70 -6.06
N LYS A 223 14.65 -10.51 -6.81
CA LYS A 223 13.56 -11.50 -6.95
C LYS A 223 12.98 -11.97 -5.61
N GLY A 224 13.13 -11.17 -4.56
CA GLY A 224 12.71 -11.55 -3.22
C GLY A 224 11.22 -11.48 -2.99
N ILE A 225 10.51 -10.58 -3.68
CA ILE A 225 9.08 -10.35 -3.45
C ILE A 225 8.29 -10.51 -4.75
N ALA A 226 7.13 -11.12 -4.66
CA ALA A 226 6.09 -11.08 -5.67
C ALA A 226 4.85 -10.40 -5.08
N ILE A 227 4.24 -9.48 -5.82
CA ILE A 227 2.98 -8.86 -5.42
C ILE A 227 1.93 -9.14 -6.50
N LEU A 228 0.87 -9.85 -6.10
CA LEU A 228 -0.31 -10.08 -6.93
C LEU A 228 -1.34 -9.00 -6.60
N SER A 229 -1.82 -8.29 -7.62
CA SER A 229 -2.65 -7.11 -7.45
C SER A 229 -3.92 -7.14 -8.31
N SER A 230 -5.01 -6.64 -7.73
CA SER A 230 -6.32 -6.54 -8.37
C SER A 230 -6.97 -5.20 -8.07
N MET A 231 -7.56 -4.60 -9.10
CA MET A 231 -8.24 -3.30 -8.97
C MET A 231 -9.63 -3.45 -8.37
N LEU A 232 -10.08 -2.44 -7.62
CA LEU A 232 -11.44 -2.33 -7.11
C LEU A 232 -12.22 -1.25 -7.86
N MET A 233 -13.38 -1.60 -8.40
CA MET A 233 -14.26 -0.66 -9.09
C MET A 233 -15.62 -0.59 -8.40
N LEU A 234 -16.19 0.63 -8.26
CA LEU A 234 -17.58 0.76 -7.85
C LEU A 234 -18.48 0.05 -8.86
N GLY A 235 -19.41 -0.77 -8.37
CA GLY A 235 -20.29 -1.55 -9.22
C GLY A 235 -21.24 -2.41 -8.41
N GLY A 236 -21.59 -3.57 -8.96
CA GLY A 236 -22.41 -4.58 -8.31
C GLY A 236 -21.73 -5.21 -7.08
N ASP A 237 -22.21 -6.39 -6.70
CA ASP A 237 -21.78 -7.02 -5.46
C ASP A 237 -20.32 -7.48 -5.51
N ALA A 238 -19.62 -7.23 -4.40
CA ALA A 238 -18.32 -7.82 -4.12
C ALA A 238 -18.40 -9.36 -4.09
N THR A 239 -17.28 -10.03 -4.35
CA THR A 239 -17.18 -11.48 -4.11
C THR A 239 -17.50 -11.78 -2.64
N ALA A 240 -17.88 -13.01 -2.33
CA ALA A 240 -18.23 -13.37 -0.96
C ALA A 240 -17.03 -13.15 -0.01
N GLN A 241 -15.81 -13.43 -0.47
CA GLN A 241 -14.59 -13.16 0.31
C GLN A 241 -14.33 -11.68 0.54
N LEU A 242 -14.41 -10.83 -0.49
CA LEU A 242 -14.21 -9.40 -0.30
C LEU A 242 -15.30 -8.83 0.62
N ARG A 243 -16.56 -9.21 0.42
CA ARG A 243 -17.67 -8.80 1.29
C ARG A 243 -17.43 -9.21 2.74
N TYR A 244 -17.03 -10.44 2.99
CA TYR A 244 -16.69 -10.92 4.33
C TYR A 244 -15.59 -10.07 4.96
N VAL A 245 -14.49 -9.82 4.25
CA VAL A 245 -13.38 -8.98 4.74
C VAL A 245 -13.83 -7.56 5.04
N LEU A 246 -14.62 -6.92 4.16
CA LEU A 246 -15.12 -5.56 4.37
C LEU A 246 -16.06 -5.48 5.58
N GLN A 247 -16.96 -6.45 5.77
CA GLN A 247 -17.84 -6.52 6.94
C GLN A 247 -17.05 -6.71 8.24
N GLN A 248 -15.98 -7.52 8.23
CA GLN A 248 -15.09 -7.63 9.38
C GLN A 248 -14.32 -6.32 9.62
N ALA A 249 -13.93 -5.61 8.56
CA ALA A 249 -13.24 -4.34 8.68
C ALA A 249 -14.10 -3.29 9.38
N GLU A 250 -15.42 -3.26 9.15
CA GLU A 250 -16.35 -2.32 9.82
C GLU A 250 -16.41 -2.49 11.35
N LEU A 251 -16.02 -3.66 11.86
CA LEU A 251 -15.96 -3.96 13.30
C LEU A 251 -14.63 -3.53 13.94
N LEU A 252 -13.63 -3.15 13.14
CA LEU A 252 -12.35 -2.67 13.66
C LEU A 252 -12.52 -1.33 14.36
N ASN A 253 -11.75 -1.14 15.42
CA ASN A 253 -11.82 0.10 16.19
C ASN A 253 -11.29 1.27 15.36
N ASN A 254 -12.05 2.35 15.35
CA ASN A 254 -11.67 3.64 14.78
C ASN A 254 -10.64 4.39 15.65
N THR A 255 -9.64 3.71 16.17
CA THR A 255 -8.62 4.35 17.03
C THR A 255 -7.25 4.27 16.35
N ARG A 256 -6.33 5.15 16.73
CA ARG A 256 -4.92 5.09 16.27
C ARG A 256 -4.15 3.87 16.84
N ARG A 257 -4.81 3.00 17.60
CA ARG A 257 -4.22 1.77 18.13
C ARG A 257 -4.60 0.63 17.19
N PRO A 258 -3.64 -0.23 16.82
CA PRO A 258 -3.94 -1.43 16.06
C PRO A 258 -5.08 -2.20 16.71
N SER A 259 -6.08 -2.53 15.91
CA SER A 259 -7.11 -3.49 16.28
C SER A 259 -7.07 -4.64 15.30
N ASP A 260 -7.28 -5.83 15.84
CA ASP A 260 -7.11 -7.09 15.13
C ASP A 260 -8.42 -7.87 15.19
N ILE A 261 -8.82 -8.41 14.04
CA ILE A 261 -9.92 -9.37 13.94
C ILE A 261 -9.38 -10.63 13.27
N GLN A 262 -9.64 -11.77 13.92
CA GLN A 262 -9.31 -13.06 13.35
C GLN A 262 -10.27 -13.39 12.20
N LEU A 263 -9.72 -13.60 11.02
CA LEU A 263 -10.42 -14.09 9.85
C LEU A 263 -10.24 -15.61 9.73
N TYR A 264 -11.30 -16.26 9.27
CA TYR A 264 -11.33 -17.70 9.02
C TYR A 264 -11.89 -17.97 7.63
N LYS A 265 -11.50 -19.11 7.04
CA LYS A 265 -12.00 -19.58 5.74
C LYS A 265 -11.78 -18.61 4.59
N LEU A 266 -10.62 -17.94 4.59
CA LEU A 266 -10.23 -17.08 3.47
C LEU A 266 -9.95 -17.92 2.23
N ASP A 267 -10.45 -17.45 1.10
CA ASP A 267 -10.03 -17.87 -0.23
C ASP A 267 -9.29 -16.72 -0.92
N LEU A 268 -7.98 -16.90 -1.14
CA LEU A 268 -7.12 -15.88 -1.74
C LEU A 268 -7.47 -15.61 -3.20
N LYS A 269 -7.89 -16.62 -3.96
CA LYS A 269 -8.24 -16.44 -5.37
C LYS A 269 -9.52 -15.64 -5.51
N GLU A 270 -10.53 -15.96 -4.70
CA GLU A 270 -11.79 -15.23 -4.72
C GLU A 270 -11.61 -13.81 -4.15
N LEU A 271 -10.78 -13.62 -3.12
CA LEU A 271 -10.46 -12.29 -2.59
C LEU A 271 -9.75 -11.43 -3.63
N LEU A 272 -8.81 -11.99 -4.41
CA LEU A 272 -8.10 -11.28 -5.47
C LEU A 272 -8.88 -11.19 -6.78
N ALA A 273 -10.09 -11.72 -6.92
CA ALA A 273 -10.75 -11.87 -8.23
C ALA A 273 -9.78 -12.46 -9.28
N PHE A 274 -9.15 -13.59 -8.93
CA PHE A 274 -8.09 -14.23 -9.70
C PHE A 274 -8.41 -14.32 -11.20
N SER A 275 -7.40 -14.05 -12.02
CA SER A 275 -7.45 -14.17 -13.48
C SER A 275 -6.23 -14.93 -13.99
N SER A 276 -6.41 -15.74 -15.04
CA SER A 276 -5.30 -16.34 -15.78
C SER A 276 -4.51 -15.31 -16.57
N GLU A 277 -5.13 -14.19 -16.90
CA GLU A 277 -4.55 -13.09 -17.66
C GLU A 277 -4.07 -11.96 -16.75
N TYR A 278 -2.86 -11.46 -17.01
CA TYR A 278 -2.24 -10.44 -16.18
C TYR A 278 -1.18 -9.63 -16.95
N MET A 279 -0.78 -8.53 -16.33
CA MET A 279 0.37 -7.72 -16.70
C MET A 279 1.46 -7.88 -15.64
N THR A 280 2.72 -7.81 -16.03
CA THR A 280 3.84 -7.98 -15.10
C THR A 280 5.03 -7.10 -15.42
N TYR A 281 5.69 -6.60 -14.39
CA TYR A 281 6.91 -5.81 -14.49
C TYR A 281 7.75 -5.91 -13.21
N GLU A 282 9.02 -5.52 -13.30
CA GLU A 282 9.93 -5.42 -12.14
C GLU A 282 9.85 -4.02 -11.54
N GLY A 283 9.65 -3.96 -10.23
CA GLY A 283 9.36 -2.73 -9.52
C GLY A 283 9.83 -2.75 -8.07
N SER A 284 9.18 -1.92 -7.25
CA SER A 284 9.52 -1.75 -5.84
C SER A 284 8.33 -2.00 -4.92
N LEU A 285 8.60 -2.08 -3.62
CA LEU A 285 7.57 -1.87 -2.60
C LEU A 285 7.00 -0.44 -2.72
N THR A 286 5.72 -0.28 -2.41
CA THR A 286 5.01 1.01 -2.47
C THR A 286 4.90 1.69 -1.11
N TRP A 287 5.62 1.20 -0.11
CA TRP A 287 5.73 1.79 1.21
C TRP A 287 7.21 2.01 1.56
N PRO A 288 7.50 2.73 2.65
CA PRO A 288 8.87 3.11 2.97
C PRO A 288 9.85 1.95 3.08
N GLY A 289 11.08 2.21 2.66
CA GLY A 289 12.06 1.20 2.28
C GLY A 289 12.18 1.12 0.77
N CYS A 290 11.04 1.16 0.05
CA CYS A 290 10.99 1.30 -1.41
C CYS A 290 11.92 0.34 -2.16
N PHE A 291 12.12 -0.86 -1.60
CA PHE A 291 13.09 -1.82 -2.10
C PHE A 291 12.69 -2.32 -3.47
N GLU A 292 13.63 -2.31 -4.41
CA GLU A 292 13.45 -2.70 -5.82
C GLU A 292 13.62 -4.21 -6.01
N SER A 293 12.87 -4.97 -5.20
CA SER A 293 12.93 -6.43 -5.10
C SER A 293 11.66 -7.11 -5.61
N VAL A 294 10.74 -6.36 -6.21
CA VAL A 294 9.36 -6.79 -6.46
C VAL A 294 9.14 -7.17 -7.91
N THR A 295 8.62 -8.37 -8.15
CA THR A 295 7.94 -8.72 -9.38
C THR A 295 6.44 -8.46 -9.21
N TRP A 296 5.91 -7.44 -9.89
CA TRP A 296 4.48 -7.11 -9.87
C TRP A 296 3.71 -7.97 -10.85
N ILE A 297 2.53 -8.46 -10.43
CA ILE A 297 1.57 -9.21 -11.24
C ILE A 297 0.22 -8.54 -11.03
N ILE A 298 -0.32 -7.90 -12.07
CA ILE A 298 -1.59 -7.15 -12.01
C ILE A 298 -2.60 -7.88 -12.87
N PHE A 299 -3.66 -8.41 -12.27
CA PHE A 299 -4.65 -9.21 -12.97
C PHE A 299 -5.49 -8.36 -13.95
N ASN A 300 -5.83 -8.94 -15.10
CA ASN A 300 -6.73 -8.36 -16.11
C ASN A 300 -8.22 -8.47 -15.70
N ARG A 301 -8.50 -8.35 -14.40
CA ARG A 301 -9.84 -8.46 -13.83
C ARG A 301 -9.92 -7.54 -12.62
N TYR A 302 -10.97 -6.75 -12.54
CA TYR A 302 -11.27 -5.96 -11.36
C TYR A 302 -12.33 -6.67 -10.51
N GLN A 303 -12.37 -6.32 -9.24
CA GLN A 303 -13.41 -6.72 -8.32
C GLN A 303 -14.35 -5.55 -8.07
N GLN A 304 -15.65 -5.85 -8.02
CA GLN A 304 -16.65 -4.84 -7.70
C GLN A 304 -16.69 -4.60 -6.18
N ILE A 305 -16.98 -3.36 -5.79
CA ILE A 305 -17.21 -2.97 -4.41
C ILE A 305 -18.39 -2.00 -4.36
N LEU A 306 -19.29 -2.18 -3.39
CA LEU A 306 -20.40 -1.24 -3.18
C LEU A 306 -19.87 0.06 -2.56
N SER A 307 -20.44 1.19 -2.98
CA SER A 307 -20.11 2.51 -2.42
C SER A 307 -20.40 2.59 -0.93
N THR A 308 -21.40 1.86 -0.44
CA THR A 308 -21.76 1.79 0.98
C THR A 308 -20.63 1.26 1.84
N TYR A 309 -19.88 0.24 1.41
CA TYR A 309 -18.72 -0.25 2.16
C TYR A 309 -17.63 0.83 2.29
N LEU A 310 -17.32 1.55 1.20
CA LEU A 310 -16.36 2.64 1.26
C LEU A 310 -16.82 3.75 2.21
N GLN A 311 -18.09 4.16 2.12
CA GLN A 311 -18.66 5.17 3.00
C GLN A 311 -18.60 4.75 4.47
N THR A 312 -19.02 3.53 4.80
CA THR A 312 -19.00 3.02 6.17
C THR A 312 -17.57 2.95 6.70
N LEU A 313 -16.63 2.41 5.92
CA LEU A 313 -15.23 2.30 6.33
C LEU A 313 -14.61 3.67 6.59
N PHE A 314 -14.75 4.64 5.68
CA PHE A 314 -14.16 5.97 5.87
C PHE A 314 -14.87 6.84 6.92
N THR A 315 -16.15 6.57 7.21
CA THR A 315 -16.88 7.29 8.26
C THR A 315 -16.57 6.71 9.64
N ASN A 316 -16.54 5.38 9.74
CA ASN A 316 -16.61 4.70 11.03
C ASN A 316 -15.33 3.97 11.42
N THR A 317 -14.41 3.66 10.50
CA THR A 317 -13.29 2.73 10.76
C THR A 317 -11.92 3.34 10.43
N LEU A 318 -11.77 3.86 9.22
CA LEU A 318 -10.51 4.32 8.66
C LEU A 318 -10.31 5.81 8.99
N ARG A 319 -9.15 6.15 9.58
CA ARG A 319 -8.78 7.54 9.88
C ARG A 319 -7.75 8.14 8.94
N PHE A 320 -7.13 7.32 8.10
CA PHE A 320 -6.23 7.82 7.08
C PHE A 320 -7.04 8.47 5.96
N VAL A 321 -6.52 9.54 5.37
CA VAL A 321 -7.14 10.22 4.22
C VAL A 321 -7.08 9.33 2.99
N ASN A 322 -6.00 8.57 2.84
CA ASN A 322 -5.80 7.51 1.87
C ASN A 322 -4.64 6.62 2.39
N ASN A 323 -4.43 5.45 1.80
CA ASN A 323 -3.31 4.58 2.17
C ASN A 323 -2.48 4.11 0.97
N ARG A 324 -2.26 5.04 0.03
CA ARG A 324 -1.61 4.76 -1.25
C ARG A 324 -0.43 5.71 -1.51
N ARG A 325 0.62 5.19 -2.14
CA ARG A 325 1.71 5.97 -2.69
C ARG A 325 1.25 6.69 -3.95
N THR A 326 1.79 7.89 -4.16
CA THR A 326 1.63 8.61 -5.42
C THR A 326 2.38 7.91 -6.56
N LEU A 327 1.84 8.02 -7.78
CA LEU A 327 2.47 7.45 -8.97
C LEU A 327 3.87 7.99 -9.18
N ILE A 328 4.77 7.09 -9.58
CA ILE A 328 6.07 7.48 -10.10
C ILE A 328 5.86 8.12 -11.47
N THR A 329 6.51 9.27 -11.68
CA THR A 329 6.41 10.06 -12.91
C THR A 329 7.80 10.29 -13.51
N GLY A 330 7.84 10.70 -14.78
CA GLY A 330 9.10 10.99 -15.47
C GLY A 330 9.82 9.75 -16.02
N THR A 331 11.14 9.85 -16.18
CA THR A 331 11.95 8.80 -16.83
C THR A 331 11.98 7.50 -16.04
N THR A 332 11.89 7.57 -14.71
CA THR A 332 11.83 6.40 -13.83
C THR A 332 10.46 5.73 -13.81
N ALA A 333 9.44 6.27 -14.47
CA ALA A 333 8.11 5.65 -14.57
C ALA A 333 8.00 4.63 -15.72
N HIS A 334 8.87 4.74 -16.73
CA HIS A 334 8.80 3.88 -17.91
C HIS A 334 9.23 2.45 -17.57
N ARG A 335 8.40 1.47 -17.93
CA ARG A 335 8.65 0.05 -17.72
C ARG A 335 8.33 -0.76 -18.97
N ASN A 336 9.12 -1.79 -19.19
CA ASN A 336 8.76 -2.85 -20.13
C ASN A 336 7.74 -3.76 -19.42
N VAL A 337 6.45 -3.42 -19.57
CA VAL A 337 5.36 -4.21 -19.00
C VAL A 337 5.05 -5.35 -19.97
N ARG A 338 5.18 -6.58 -19.47
CA ARG A 338 4.87 -7.79 -20.23
C ARG A 338 3.47 -8.29 -19.91
N THR A 339 2.85 -9.04 -20.80
CA THR A 339 1.51 -9.59 -20.58
C THR A 339 1.29 -10.91 -21.30
N ASN A 340 0.39 -11.73 -20.76
CA ASN A 340 -0.18 -12.90 -21.42
C ASN A 340 -1.64 -12.68 -21.87
N ILE A 341 -2.15 -11.45 -21.79
CA ILE A 341 -3.52 -11.11 -22.22
C ILE A 341 -3.67 -11.41 -23.71
N GLY A 342 -4.73 -12.14 -24.07
CA GLY A 342 -4.98 -12.60 -25.44
C GLY A 342 -4.26 -13.89 -25.82
N TYR A 343 -3.55 -14.56 -24.91
CA TYR A 343 -2.79 -15.80 -25.20
C TYR A 343 -3.56 -16.83 -26.04
N GLU A 344 -4.82 -17.10 -25.71
CA GLU A 344 -5.66 -18.04 -26.46
C GLU A 344 -5.93 -17.58 -27.91
N GLN A 345 -6.08 -16.28 -28.15
CA GLN A 345 -6.32 -15.71 -29.49
C GLN A 345 -5.09 -15.80 -30.39
N TRP A 346 -3.88 -15.70 -29.81
CA TRP A 346 -2.62 -15.82 -30.54
C TRP A 346 -2.22 -17.27 -30.84
N PHE A 347 -2.58 -18.22 -29.96
CA PHE A 347 -2.15 -19.62 -30.07
C PHE A 347 -3.24 -20.60 -30.52
N ARG A 348 -4.51 -20.20 -30.55
CA ARG A 348 -5.60 -20.93 -31.23
C ARG A 348 -6.23 -20.07 -32.33
N PRO A 349 -5.53 -19.82 -33.44
CA PRO A 349 -6.19 -19.19 -34.59
C PRO A 349 -7.31 -20.12 -35.05
N SER A 350 -8.55 -19.59 -35.09
CA SER A 350 -9.59 -20.21 -35.89
C SER A 350 -9.04 -20.35 -37.31
N SER A 351 -9.29 -21.48 -37.97
CA SER A 351 -8.70 -21.87 -39.26
C SER A 351 -9.02 -20.94 -40.45
N THR A 352 -9.57 -19.76 -40.20
CA THR A 352 -10.04 -18.79 -41.20
C THR A 352 -9.58 -17.35 -40.94
N SER A 353 -8.79 -17.05 -39.90
CA SER A 353 -8.42 -15.66 -39.57
C SER A 353 -6.91 -15.41 -39.61
N THR A 354 -6.46 -14.64 -40.60
CA THR A 354 -5.10 -14.06 -40.73
C THR A 354 -4.98 -12.66 -40.12
N THR A 355 -5.94 -12.19 -39.34
CA THR A 355 -5.87 -10.84 -38.75
C THR A 355 -5.12 -10.86 -37.42
N CYS A 356 -3.98 -10.17 -37.38
CA CYS A 356 -3.32 -9.81 -36.12
C CYS A 356 -4.21 -8.79 -35.39
N TYR A 357 -4.69 -9.12 -34.19
CA TYR A 357 -5.46 -8.19 -33.37
C TYR A 357 -4.50 -7.24 -32.63
N PRO A 358 -4.65 -5.91 -32.75
CA PRO A 358 -3.88 -4.98 -31.94
C PRO A 358 -4.25 -5.16 -30.45
N VAL A 359 -3.25 -5.13 -29.57
CA VAL A 359 -3.41 -5.30 -28.10
C VAL A 359 -4.45 -4.34 -27.51
N ASN A 360 -4.62 -3.16 -28.12
CA ASN A 360 -5.60 -2.15 -27.71
C ASN A 360 -7.05 -2.64 -27.69
N ASN A 361 -7.39 -3.71 -28.42
CA ASN A 361 -8.75 -4.29 -28.43
C ASN A 361 -8.92 -5.46 -27.44
N ILE A 362 -7.88 -5.87 -26.71
CA ILE A 362 -7.89 -7.07 -25.85
C ILE A 362 -7.86 -6.71 -24.36
N LEU A 363 -7.47 -5.47 -24.02
CA LEU A 363 -7.53 -4.94 -22.66
C LEU A 363 -8.94 -4.48 -22.30
N GLU A 364 -9.92 -5.34 -22.50
CA GLU A 364 -11.17 -5.21 -21.79
C GLU A 364 -10.95 -5.77 -20.40
N TYR A 365 -10.83 -4.90 -19.41
CA TYR A 365 -11.03 -5.30 -18.03
C TYR A 365 -12.42 -5.93 -17.94
N GLN A 366 -12.47 -7.27 -17.94
CA GLN A 366 -13.71 -7.98 -18.12
C GLN A 366 -14.57 -7.81 -16.87
N VAL A 367 -15.77 -7.25 -17.05
CA VAL A 367 -16.83 -7.29 -16.04
C VAL A 367 -17.11 -8.76 -15.75
N ASN A 368 -17.19 -9.15 -14.48
CA ASN A 368 -17.56 -10.50 -14.06
C ASN A 368 -18.82 -10.98 -14.80
N SER A 369 -18.68 -11.92 -15.74
CA SER A 369 -19.81 -12.45 -16.53
C SER A 369 -20.64 -13.51 -15.80
N ASP A 370 -20.41 -13.74 -14.50
CA ASP A 370 -21.05 -14.83 -13.74
C ASP A 370 -22.21 -14.38 -12.82
N PHE A 371 -22.76 -13.18 -13.01
CA PHE A 371 -24.05 -12.82 -12.39
C PHE A 371 -25.04 -12.45 -13.49
N GLY A 372 -25.94 -13.40 -13.77
CA GLY A 372 -27.05 -13.21 -14.69
C GLY A 372 -27.82 -11.95 -14.34
N MET A 373 -28.17 -11.20 -15.39
CA MET A 373 -29.15 -10.13 -15.31
C MET A 373 -30.48 -10.69 -14.75
N ALA A 374 -30.69 -10.54 -13.45
CA ALA A 374 -32.02 -10.27 -12.93
C ALA A 374 -32.22 -8.76 -13.06
N GLY A 375 -33.11 -8.39 -13.98
CA GLY A 375 -33.24 -7.03 -14.49
C GLY A 375 -33.61 -5.98 -13.43
N ILE A 376 -33.36 -4.73 -13.84
CA ILE A 376 -34.13 -3.56 -13.42
C ILE A 376 -34.63 -2.90 -14.71
#